data_AF-A0A7X2D2P4-F1
#
_entry.id   AF-A0A7X2D2P4-F1
#
_cell.length_a   1.000
_cell.length_b   1.000
_cell.length_c   1.000
_cell.angle_alpha   90.00
_cell.angle_beta   90.00
_cell.angle_gamma   90.00
#
_symmetry.space_group_name_H-M   'P 1'
#
loop_
_entity.id
_entity.type
_entity.pdbx_description
1 polymer ?
#
loop_
_entity_poly.entity_id
_entity_poly.type
_entity_poly.pdbx_seq_one_letter_code
_entity_poly.pdbx_strand_id
1 'polypeptide(L)'
;MPAEATTATPAEAAGAAAPSAAPSLAEALSQALQTEDGTPRPLGDPREPDVIRTWVTLAVAVPDDALDEALAAAVTAIGANRAGRDRLTAAGLIPDMPVQTALIAGYVRMFRRIKAIAASGGLDDAAQMAETRRDMRALNQRLAEALGAIKDQRAAMGRMNRILIDRERRQARTSVELSRAREDLEAVRAALGSVEAERDEAIRAAEAARADRDALRRDLNRTRAEVEDLKAKYLEKFALALHDLNRARETLYNDPGSALPAMKASVAQGYYMILEDMGVGPEARKLMASITGGGF
;
A
#
# COMPACT_ATOMS: atom_id res chain seq x y z
N MET A 1 20.92 -78.44 -33.81
CA MET A 1 21.54 -77.09 -33.90
C MET A 1 22.34 -76.84 -32.63
N PRO A 2 23.47 -76.14 -32.73
CA PRO A 2 24.59 -76.12 -31.77
C PRO A 2 24.20 -75.38 -30.48
N ALA A 3 24.69 -75.77 -29.30
CA ALA A 3 26.02 -75.51 -28.73
C ALA A 3 26.32 -74.01 -28.56
N GLU A 4 26.44 -73.56 -27.30
CA GLU A 4 27.42 -72.60 -26.75
C GLU A 4 26.88 -72.09 -25.39
N ALA A 5 27.33 -72.65 -24.26
CA ALA A 5 28.53 -72.24 -23.52
C ALA A 5 28.37 -70.85 -22.88
N THR A 6 27.78 -70.78 -21.68
CA THR A 6 27.98 -69.64 -20.77
C THR A 6 29.11 -69.99 -19.82
N THR A 7 30.18 -69.22 -19.97
CA THR A 7 31.48 -69.32 -19.33
C THR A 7 31.45 -68.94 -17.85
N ALA A 8 32.36 -69.60 -17.14
CA ALA A 8 32.67 -69.43 -15.74
C ALA A 8 33.13 -68.01 -15.39
N THR A 9 32.73 -67.57 -14.20
CA THR A 9 33.49 -66.63 -13.37
C THR A 9 34.85 -67.24 -13.05
N PRO A 10 35.92 -66.43 -13.06
CA PRO A 10 36.71 -66.36 -11.84
C PRO A 10 37.06 -64.94 -11.44
N ALA A 11 37.03 -64.74 -10.13
CA ALA A 11 37.62 -63.62 -9.44
C ALA A 11 39.15 -63.69 -9.55
N GLU A 12 39.76 -62.57 -9.95
CA GLU A 12 41.15 -62.11 -9.72
C GLU A 12 41.42 -61.06 -10.82
N ALA A 13 42.00 -59.89 -10.59
CA ALA A 13 42.87 -59.47 -9.53
C ALA A 13 42.74 -57.96 -9.32
N ALA A 14 42.95 -57.54 -8.08
CA ALA A 14 43.44 -56.21 -7.77
C ALA A 14 44.68 -55.91 -8.63
N GLY A 15 44.65 -54.81 -9.37
CA GLY A 15 45.76 -54.43 -10.24
C GLY A 15 45.68 -52.98 -10.68
N ALA A 16 46.56 -52.16 -10.10
CA ALA A 16 47.06 -50.88 -10.58
C ALA A 16 46.10 -49.68 -10.53
N ALA A 17 45.85 -49.19 -9.31
CA ALA A 17 45.83 -47.75 -9.09
C ALA A 17 47.21 -47.17 -9.47
N ALA A 18 47.25 -46.37 -10.53
CA ALA A 18 48.28 -45.36 -10.73
C ALA A 18 47.77 -44.25 -11.66
N PRO A 19 47.07 -43.21 -11.16
CA PRO A 19 47.29 -41.89 -11.71
C PRO A 19 48.65 -41.44 -11.19
N SER A 20 49.63 -41.28 -12.08
CA SER A 20 50.92 -40.70 -11.74
C SER A 20 50.67 -39.41 -10.94
N ALA A 21 51.31 -39.28 -9.78
CA ALA A 21 51.12 -38.19 -8.83
C ALA A 21 51.68 -36.85 -9.37
N ALA A 22 51.11 -36.33 -10.44
CA ALA A 22 51.25 -34.95 -10.81
C ALA A 22 50.26 -34.15 -9.95
N PRO A 23 50.71 -33.13 -9.20
CA PRO A 23 49.79 -32.27 -8.47
C PRO A 23 48.80 -31.65 -9.45
N SER A 24 47.53 -31.59 -9.06
CA SER A 24 46.52 -30.89 -9.86
C SER A 24 46.95 -29.42 -10.02
N LEU A 25 46.58 -28.77 -11.13
CA LEU A 25 46.95 -27.37 -11.37
C LEU A 25 46.52 -26.45 -10.20
N ALA A 26 45.38 -26.75 -9.56
CA ALA A 26 44.90 -26.04 -8.39
C ALA A 26 45.82 -26.23 -7.17
N GLU A 27 46.32 -27.44 -6.92
CA GLU A 27 47.29 -27.70 -5.84
C GLU A 27 48.64 -27.03 -6.12
N ALA A 28 49.15 -27.16 -7.34
CA ALA A 28 50.41 -26.53 -7.74
C ALA A 28 50.33 -24.99 -7.63
N LEU A 29 49.21 -24.40 -8.08
CA LEU A 29 48.96 -22.96 -7.95
C LEU A 29 48.79 -22.55 -6.49
N SER A 30 48.05 -23.31 -5.68
CA SER A 30 47.90 -23.05 -4.24
C SER A 30 49.23 -23.10 -3.50
N GLN A 31 50.13 -24.01 -3.88
CA GLN A 31 51.46 -24.13 -3.31
C GLN A 31 52.38 -22.98 -3.77
N ALA A 32 52.30 -22.56 -5.04
CA ALA A 32 53.04 -21.39 -5.54
C ALA A 32 52.61 -20.07 -4.89
N LEU A 33 51.35 -19.99 -4.44
CA LEU A 33 50.82 -18.86 -3.68
C LEU A 33 51.18 -18.89 -2.18
N GLN A 34 51.78 -19.98 -1.69
CA GLN A 34 52.30 -20.11 -0.33
C GLN A 34 53.81 -19.85 -0.36
N THR A 35 54.22 -18.61 -0.10
CA THR A 35 55.64 -18.23 -0.03
C THR A 35 56.07 -18.16 1.43
N GLU A 36 57.23 -18.72 1.78
CA GLU A 36 57.75 -18.78 3.17
C GLU A 36 57.95 -17.39 3.79
N ASP A 37 58.16 -16.37 2.96
CA ASP A 37 58.34 -14.96 3.37
C ASP A 37 57.02 -14.16 3.46
N GLY A 38 55.87 -14.78 3.21
CA GLY A 38 54.55 -14.14 3.28
C GLY A 38 54.25 -13.15 2.14
N THR A 39 55.20 -12.85 1.25
CA THR A 39 54.98 -12.03 0.05
C THR A 39 54.53 -12.90 -1.13
N PRO A 40 53.30 -12.73 -1.64
CA PRO A 40 52.80 -13.54 -2.75
C PRO A 40 53.58 -13.23 -4.03
N ARG A 41 54.04 -14.28 -4.71
CA ARG A 41 54.71 -14.16 -6.01
C ARG A 41 53.74 -13.54 -7.03
N PRO A 42 54.15 -12.50 -7.78
CA PRO A 42 53.30 -11.94 -8.83
C PRO A 42 53.07 -12.99 -9.92
N LEU A 43 51.80 -13.23 -10.25
CA LEU A 43 51.36 -14.15 -11.31
C LEU A 43 50.39 -13.48 -12.30
N GLY A 44 49.99 -12.24 -12.05
CA GLY A 44 48.94 -11.53 -12.79
C GLY A 44 49.32 -11.06 -14.19
N ASP A 45 50.61 -10.81 -14.48
CA ASP A 45 51.08 -10.37 -15.80
C ASP A 45 51.97 -11.42 -16.49
N PRO A 46 51.43 -12.25 -17.39
CA PRO A 46 52.19 -13.28 -18.11
C PRO A 46 53.12 -12.72 -19.19
N ARG A 47 53.23 -11.39 -19.34
CA ARG A 47 54.24 -10.76 -20.20
C ARG A 47 55.61 -10.72 -19.55
N GLU A 48 55.67 -10.77 -18.22
CA GLU A 48 56.92 -10.81 -17.47
C GLU A 48 57.60 -12.18 -17.65
N PRO A 49 58.90 -12.22 -18.02
CA PRO A 49 59.61 -13.48 -18.33
C PRO A 49 59.58 -14.51 -17.19
N ASP A 50 59.65 -14.07 -15.94
CA ASP A 50 59.68 -14.96 -14.79
C ASP A 50 58.28 -15.46 -14.42
N VAL A 51 57.26 -14.65 -14.65
CA VAL A 51 55.86 -15.02 -14.45
C VAL A 51 55.45 -16.08 -15.46
N ILE A 52 55.78 -15.90 -16.75
CA ILE A 52 55.44 -16.88 -17.77
C ILE A 52 56.19 -18.21 -17.59
N ARG A 53 57.46 -18.18 -17.19
CA ARG A 53 58.22 -19.40 -16.82
C ARG A 53 57.56 -20.14 -15.66
N THR A 54 57.09 -19.40 -14.67
CA THR A 54 56.39 -19.98 -13.51
C THR A 54 55.09 -20.66 -13.96
N TRP A 55 54.27 -19.98 -14.77
CA TRP A 55 53.04 -20.57 -15.31
C TRP A 55 53.29 -21.81 -16.17
N VAL A 56 54.33 -21.80 -17.00
CA VAL A 56 54.69 -22.96 -17.83
C VAL A 56 55.07 -24.17 -16.98
N THR A 57 55.79 -23.96 -15.87
CA THR A 57 56.14 -24.99 -14.90
C THR A 57 54.90 -25.50 -14.16
N LEU A 58 54.03 -24.61 -13.68
CA LEU A 58 52.79 -24.97 -12.99
C LEU A 58 51.84 -25.78 -13.87
N ALA A 59 51.75 -25.40 -15.14
CA ALA A 59 50.85 -26.04 -16.09
C ALA A 59 51.45 -27.29 -16.74
N VAL A 60 52.66 -27.75 -16.39
CA VAL A 60 53.42 -28.76 -17.17
C VAL A 60 52.64 -30.05 -17.44
N ALA A 61 51.77 -30.47 -16.51
CA ALA A 61 50.93 -31.66 -16.64
C ALA A 61 49.62 -31.43 -17.42
N VAL A 62 49.30 -30.18 -17.79
CA VAL A 62 48.08 -29.78 -18.48
C VAL A 62 48.36 -29.63 -19.98
N PRO A 63 47.66 -30.38 -20.85
CA PRO A 63 47.82 -30.24 -22.29
C PRO A 63 47.23 -28.92 -22.80
N ASP A 64 47.73 -28.44 -23.95
CA ASP A 64 47.45 -27.08 -24.45
C ASP A 64 45.97 -26.87 -24.83
N ASP A 65 45.24 -27.93 -25.20
CA ASP A 65 43.80 -27.92 -25.52
C ASP A 65 42.91 -27.82 -24.27
N ALA A 66 43.35 -28.35 -23.14
CA ALA A 66 42.64 -28.28 -21.86
C ALA A 66 43.04 -27.08 -20.99
N LEU A 67 44.00 -26.27 -21.44
CA LEU A 67 44.65 -25.26 -20.60
C LEU A 67 43.71 -24.12 -20.15
N ASP A 68 42.83 -23.67 -21.04
CA ASP A 68 41.86 -22.61 -20.76
C ASP A 68 40.88 -23.03 -19.64
N GLU A 69 40.33 -24.26 -19.75
CA GLU A 69 39.39 -24.83 -18.78
C GLU A 69 40.08 -25.17 -17.45
N ALA A 70 41.27 -25.77 -17.50
CA ALA A 70 42.03 -26.12 -16.31
C ALA A 70 42.42 -24.89 -15.48
N LEU A 71 42.86 -23.81 -16.13
CA LEU A 71 43.20 -22.55 -15.44
C LEU A 71 41.98 -21.88 -14.82
N ALA A 72 40.86 -21.83 -15.54
CA ALA A 72 39.60 -21.28 -15.02
C ALA A 72 39.11 -22.08 -13.80
N ALA A 73 39.14 -23.42 -13.89
CA ALA A 73 38.74 -24.30 -12.79
C ALA A 73 39.67 -24.15 -11.57
N ALA A 74 40.99 -24.08 -11.78
CA ALA A 74 41.97 -23.92 -10.70
C ALA A 74 41.81 -22.59 -9.96
N VAL A 75 41.67 -21.48 -10.69
CA VAL A 75 41.48 -20.15 -10.10
C VAL A 75 40.14 -20.08 -9.35
N THR A 76 39.08 -20.66 -9.91
CA THR A 76 37.76 -20.72 -9.25
C THR A 76 37.81 -21.54 -7.96
N ALA A 77 38.46 -22.71 -7.99
CA ALA A 77 38.58 -23.59 -6.83
C ALA A 77 39.33 -22.91 -5.67
N ILE A 78 40.42 -22.19 -5.96
CA ILE A 78 41.16 -21.43 -4.95
C ILE A 78 40.35 -20.21 -4.46
N GLY A 79 39.65 -19.53 -5.37
CA GLY A 79 38.83 -18.35 -5.07
C GLY A 79 37.55 -18.64 -4.29
N ALA A 80 37.17 -19.91 -4.11
CA ALA A 80 35.95 -20.31 -3.39
C ALA A 80 35.96 -19.82 -1.93
N ASN A 81 37.13 -19.80 -1.27
CA ASN A 81 37.28 -19.31 0.10
C ASN A 81 37.96 -17.93 0.16
N ARG A 82 37.70 -17.16 1.23
CA ARG A 82 38.20 -15.79 1.39
C ARG A 82 39.73 -15.71 1.37
N ALA A 83 40.40 -16.58 2.11
CA ALA A 83 41.87 -16.59 2.21
C ALA A 83 42.57 -16.93 0.88
N GLY A 84 41.96 -17.77 0.04
CA GLY A 84 42.43 -18.06 -1.32
C GLY A 84 42.18 -16.89 -2.27
N ARG A 85 41.03 -16.23 -2.15
CA ARG A 85 40.69 -15.00 -2.89
C ARG A 85 41.69 -13.87 -2.61
N ASP A 86 42.03 -13.67 -1.34
CA ASP A 86 43.00 -12.64 -0.92
C ASP A 86 44.40 -12.96 -1.49
N ARG A 87 44.83 -14.22 -1.46
CA ARG A 87 46.11 -14.67 -2.04
C ARG A 87 46.16 -14.52 -3.57
N LEU A 88 45.09 -14.89 -4.27
CA LEU A 88 44.99 -14.69 -5.72
C LEU A 88 45.09 -13.21 -6.07
N THR A 89 44.33 -12.36 -5.36
CA THR A 89 44.33 -10.91 -5.58
C THR A 89 45.71 -10.32 -5.32
N ALA A 90 46.40 -10.75 -4.27
CA ALA A 90 47.74 -10.29 -3.94
C ALA A 90 48.81 -10.76 -4.96
N ALA A 91 48.58 -11.90 -5.64
CA ALA A 91 49.37 -12.33 -6.79
C ALA A 91 48.96 -11.66 -8.11
N GLY A 92 47.97 -10.76 -8.10
CA GLY A 92 47.47 -10.05 -9.28
C GLY A 92 46.47 -10.85 -10.13
N LEU A 93 45.89 -11.93 -9.60
CA LEU A 93 44.87 -12.74 -10.25
C LEU A 93 43.47 -12.38 -9.73
N ILE A 94 42.53 -12.16 -10.65
CA ILE A 94 41.15 -11.78 -10.36
C ILE A 94 40.27 -13.01 -10.61
N PRO A 95 39.72 -13.65 -9.56
CA PRO A 95 39.01 -14.93 -9.69
C PRO A 95 37.80 -14.89 -10.62
N ASP A 96 37.12 -13.73 -10.67
CA ASP A 96 35.89 -13.53 -11.45
C ASP A 96 36.17 -12.93 -12.85
N MET A 97 37.41 -12.99 -13.34
CA MET A 97 37.80 -12.45 -14.65
C MET A 97 38.26 -13.57 -15.60
N PRO A 98 37.33 -14.27 -16.31
CA PRO A 98 37.66 -15.34 -17.26
C PRO A 98 38.64 -14.92 -18.37
N VAL A 99 38.63 -13.63 -18.71
CA VAL A 99 39.53 -13.06 -19.71
C VAL A 99 41.00 -13.15 -19.25
N GLN A 100 41.28 -13.04 -17.95
CA GLN A 100 42.64 -13.10 -17.44
C GLN A 100 43.21 -14.52 -17.53
N THR A 101 42.44 -15.55 -17.16
CA THR A 101 42.88 -16.95 -17.27
C THR A 101 43.09 -17.36 -18.72
N ALA A 102 42.21 -16.95 -19.63
CA ALA A 102 42.36 -17.19 -21.07
C ALA A 102 43.61 -16.50 -21.65
N LEU A 103 43.92 -15.29 -21.18
CA LEU A 103 45.12 -14.57 -21.60
C LEU A 103 46.39 -15.29 -21.12
N ILE A 104 46.45 -15.68 -19.84
CA ILE A 104 47.57 -16.46 -19.28
C ILE A 104 47.76 -17.77 -20.07
N ALA A 105 46.68 -18.50 -20.34
CA ALA A 105 46.71 -19.73 -21.13
C ALA A 105 47.27 -19.51 -22.54
N GLY A 106 46.87 -18.42 -23.20
CA GLY A 106 47.40 -18.02 -24.51
C GLY A 106 48.90 -17.78 -24.50
N TYR A 107 49.42 -17.07 -23.48
CA TYR A 107 50.86 -16.85 -23.32
C TYR A 107 51.62 -18.14 -23.02
N VAL A 108 51.08 -19.04 -22.19
CA VAL A 108 51.72 -20.32 -21.85
C VAL A 108 51.87 -21.19 -23.10
N ARG A 109 50.82 -21.33 -23.91
CA ARG A 109 50.87 -22.03 -25.20
C ARG A 109 51.93 -21.44 -26.12
N MET A 110 51.94 -20.11 -26.26
CA MET A 110 52.92 -19.41 -27.10
C MET A 110 54.34 -19.68 -26.63
N PHE A 111 54.60 -19.60 -25.31
CA PHE A 111 55.92 -19.83 -24.74
C PHE A 111 56.39 -21.28 -24.94
N ARG A 112 55.50 -22.26 -24.71
CA ARG A 112 55.79 -23.69 -24.98
C ARG A 112 56.14 -23.92 -26.44
N ARG A 113 55.36 -23.33 -27.34
CA ARG A 113 55.60 -23.41 -28.79
C ARG A 113 56.95 -22.81 -29.18
N ILE A 114 57.27 -21.60 -28.70
CA ILE A 114 58.57 -20.95 -28.96
C ILE A 114 59.72 -21.82 -28.40
N LYS A 115 59.58 -22.39 -27.21
CA LYS A 115 60.59 -23.27 -26.61
C LYS A 115 60.77 -24.56 -27.41
N ALA A 116 59.68 -25.15 -27.90
CA ALA A 116 59.74 -26.34 -28.77
C ALA A 116 60.45 -26.03 -30.10
N ILE A 117 60.17 -24.87 -30.71
CA ILE A 117 60.82 -24.39 -31.93
C ILE A 117 62.32 -24.12 -31.71
N ALA A 118 62.67 -23.52 -30.58
CA ALA A 118 64.08 -23.30 -30.21
C ALA A 118 64.81 -24.64 -29.97
N ALA A 119 64.13 -25.62 -29.38
CA ALA A 119 64.68 -26.95 -29.15
C ALA A 119 64.83 -27.79 -30.44
N SER A 120 64.01 -27.53 -31.46
CA SER A 120 64.07 -28.22 -32.75
C SER A 120 65.13 -27.66 -33.73
N GLY A 121 66.04 -26.79 -33.26
CA GLY A 121 67.19 -26.33 -34.06
C GLY A 121 66.98 -25.09 -34.92
N GLY A 122 65.86 -24.37 -34.75
CA GLY A 122 65.61 -23.11 -35.44
C GLY A 122 64.90 -23.25 -36.79
N LEU A 123 63.65 -22.75 -36.81
CA LEU A 123 63.06 -21.90 -37.83
C LEU A 123 62.92 -22.45 -39.28
N ASP A 124 61.86 -23.23 -39.50
CA ASP A 124 61.07 -23.19 -40.75
C ASP A 124 60.17 -21.92 -40.70
N ASP A 125 60.77 -20.73 -40.80
CA ASP A 125 60.18 -19.40 -40.47
C ASP A 125 58.82 -19.14 -41.10
N ALA A 126 58.66 -19.48 -42.38
CA ALA A 126 57.59 -18.91 -43.18
C ALA A 126 56.22 -19.53 -42.83
N ALA A 127 56.19 -20.84 -42.62
CA ALA A 127 54.95 -21.57 -42.33
C ALA A 127 54.47 -21.31 -40.90
N GLN A 128 55.39 -21.35 -39.92
CA GLN A 128 55.04 -21.10 -38.52
C GLN A 128 54.67 -19.64 -38.28
N MET A 129 55.40 -18.67 -38.83
CA MET A 129 55.00 -17.26 -38.75
C MET A 129 53.64 -16.99 -39.41
N ALA A 130 53.33 -17.67 -40.51
CA ALA A 130 52.03 -17.54 -41.16
C ALA A 130 50.90 -18.09 -40.29
N GLU A 131 51.15 -19.19 -39.58
CA GLU A 131 50.21 -19.76 -38.62
C GLU A 131 50.01 -18.86 -37.40
N THR A 132 51.09 -18.36 -36.77
CA THR A 132 50.99 -17.42 -35.64
C THR A 132 50.25 -16.13 -36.01
N ARG A 133 50.41 -15.64 -37.26
CA ARG A 133 49.64 -14.50 -37.78
C ARG A 133 48.16 -14.83 -37.98
N ARG A 134 47.82 -16.06 -38.39
CA ARG A 134 46.41 -16.50 -38.47
C ARG A 134 45.79 -16.58 -37.08
N ASP A 135 46.51 -17.15 -36.11
CA ASP A 135 46.06 -17.26 -34.72
C ASP A 135 45.86 -15.88 -34.09
N MET A 136 46.79 -14.94 -34.31
CA MET A 136 46.60 -13.54 -33.86
C MET A 136 45.36 -12.89 -34.48
N ARG A 137 45.11 -13.10 -35.77
CA ARG A 137 43.92 -12.53 -36.43
C ARG A 137 42.64 -13.15 -35.87
N ALA A 138 42.62 -14.46 -35.65
CA ALA A 138 41.49 -15.16 -35.04
C ALA A 138 41.24 -14.68 -33.61
N LEU A 139 42.30 -14.50 -32.81
CA LEU A 139 42.20 -13.96 -31.46
C LEU A 139 41.69 -12.52 -31.46
N ASN A 140 42.19 -11.67 -32.36
CA ASN A 140 41.71 -10.29 -32.49
C ASN A 140 40.25 -10.21 -32.93
N GLN A 141 39.80 -11.11 -33.81
CA GLN A 141 38.39 -11.22 -34.20
C GLN A 141 37.52 -11.61 -33.00
N ARG A 142 37.91 -12.64 -32.25
CA ARG A 142 37.21 -13.06 -31.02
C ARG A 142 37.16 -11.94 -29.98
N LEU A 143 38.25 -11.19 -29.82
CA LEU A 143 38.30 -10.06 -28.90
C LEU A 143 37.35 -8.94 -29.35
N ALA A 144 37.30 -8.64 -30.64
CA ALA A 144 36.40 -7.64 -31.21
C ALA A 144 34.92 -8.03 -31.04
N GLU A 145 34.59 -9.31 -31.27
CA GLU A 145 33.25 -9.87 -31.03
C GLU A 145 32.87 -9.79 -29.56
N ALA A 146 33.77 -10.18 -28.65
CA ALA A 146 33.54 -10.11 -27.21
C ALA A 146 33.31 -8.67 -26.74
N LEU A 147 34.11 -7.71 -27.23
CA LEU A 147 33.93 -6.29 -26.93
C LEU A 147 32.60 -5.75 -27.48
N GLY A 148 32.20 -6.20 -28.68
CA GLY A 148 30.88 -5.90 -29.25
C GLY A 148 29.74 -6.39 -28.36
N ALA A 149 29.79 -7.67 -27.95
CA ALA A 149 28.80 -8.26 -27.06
C ALA A 149 28.73 -7.54 -25.70
N ILE A 150 29.87 -7.17 -25.11
CA ILE A 150 29.92 -6.39 -23.85
C ILE A 150 29.26 -5.01 -24.03
N LYS A 151 29.50 -4.34 -25.16
CA LYS A 151 28.90 -3.04 -25.46
C LYS A 151 27.38 -3.16 -25.59
N ASP A 152 26.90 -4.19 -26.26
CA ASP A 152 25.46 -4.45 -26.42
C ASP A 152 24.78 -4.80 -25.10
N GLN A 153 25.43 -5.62 -24.28
CA GLN A 153 24.97 -5.94 -22.93
C GLN A 153 24.89 -4.68 -22.06
N ARG A 154 25.91 -3.81 -22.12
CA ARG A 154 25.89 -2.53 -21.40
C ARG A 154 24.76 -1.62 -21.89
N ALA A 155 24.52 -1.56 -23.19
CA ALA A 155 23.40 -0.81 -23.76
C ALA A 155 22.04 -1.37 -23.30
N ALA A 156 21.90 -2.70 -23.24
CA ALA A 156 20.70 -3.38 -22.75
C ALA A 156 20.46 -3.08 -21.25
N MET A 157 21.49 -3.19 -20.41
CA MET A 157 21.42 -2.83 -18.99
C MET A 157 21.04 -1.36 -18.81
N GLY A 158 21.57 -0.44 -19.62
CA GLY A 158 21.20 0.97 -19.60
C GLY A 158 19.73 1.23 -19.98
N ARG A 159 19.16 0.44 -20.90
CA ARG A 159 17.70 0.49 -21.19
C ARG A 159 16.89 -0.06 -20.02
N MET A 160 17.30 -1.20 -19.47
CA MET A 160 16.62 -1.81 -18.32
C MET A 160 16.60 -0.89 -17.10
N ASN A 161 17.74 -0.25 -16.78
CA ASN A 161 17.82 0.67 -15.64
C ASN A 161 16.86 1.86 -15.79
N ARG A 162 16.72 2.42 -17.01
CA ARG A 162 15.74 3.49 -17.27
C ARG A 162 14.30 3.01 -17.06
N ILE A 163 13.96 1.81 -17.51
CA ILE A 163 12.63 1.23 -17.31
C ILE A 163 12.34 1.03 -15.82
N LEU A 164 13.33 0.56 -15.04
CA LEU A 164 13.18 0.39 -13.60
C LEU A 164 12.95 1.72 -12.88
N ILE A 165 13.73 2.75 -13.20
CA ILE A 165 13.58 4.10 -12.64
C ILE A 165 12.20 4.68 -12.99
N ASP A 166 11.75 4.54 -14.24
CA ASP A 166 10.43 5.03 -14.65
C ASP A 166 9.29 4.26 -13.96
N ARG A 167 9.45 2.94 -13.77
CA ARG A 167 8.49 2.12 -13.03
C ARG A 167 8.41 2.56 -11.56
N GLU A 168 9.55 2.76 -10.90
CA GLU A 168 9.62 3.22 -9.51
C GLU A 168 8.97 4.60 -9.36
N ARG A 169 9.24 5.53 -10.29
CA ARG A 169 8.60 6.85 -10.31
C ARG A 169 7.08 6.77 -10.47
N ARG A 170 6.59 5.88 -11.34
CA ARG A 170 5.14 5.67 -11.51
C ARG A 170 4.54 5.09 -10.24
N GLN A 171 5.18 4.09 -9.64
CA GLN A 171 4.73 3.50 -8.38
C GLN A 171 4.67 4.54 -7.24
N ALA A 172 5.69 5.37 -7.10
CA ALA A 172 5.74 6.44 -6.11
C ALA A 172 4.61 7.48 -6.32
N ARG A 173 4.31 7.84 -7.57
CA ARG A 173 3.17 8.74 -7.87
C ARG A 173 1.85 8.10 -7.49
N THR A 174 1.62 6.86 -7.91
CA THR A 174 0.38 6.14 -7.58
C THR A 174 0.21 5.93 -6.07
N SER A 175 1.28 5.71 -5.32
CA SER A 175 1.18 5.58 -3.86
C SER A 175 0.80 6.89 -3.18
N VAL A 176 1.31 8.03 -3.66
CA VAL A 176 0.94 9.35 -3.14
C VAL A 176 -0.52 9.66 -3.46
N GLU A 177 -0.96 9.39 -4.69
CA GLU A 177 -2.36 9.58 -5.09
C GLU A 177 -3.31 8.71 -4.28
N LEU A 178 -2.94 7.44 -4.03
CA LEU A 178 -3.73 6.55 -3.17
C LEU A 178 -3.77 7.00 -1.71
N SER A 179 -2.69 7.56 -1.17
CA SER A 179 -2.69 8.12 0.18
C SER A 179 -3.66 9.30 0.29
N ARG A 180 -3.57 10.25 -0.66
CA ARG A 180 -4.49 11.39 -0.72
C ARG A 180 -5.94 10.97 -0.85
N ALA A 181 -6.23 10.03 -1.76
CA ALA A 181 -7.59 9.52 -1.93
C ALA A 181 -8.13 8.84 -0.65
N ARG A 182 -7.28 8.20 0.15
CA ARG A 182 -7.68 7.64 1.45
C ARG A 182 -7.98 8.73 2.48
N GLU A 183 -7.12 9.73 2.58
CA GLU A 183 -7.32 10.89 3.46
C GLU A 183 -8.62 11.62 3.11
N ASP A 184 -8.88 11.84 1.81
CA ASP A 184 -10.12 12.45 1.33
C ASP A 184 -11.36 11.60 1.69
N LEU A 185 -11.28 10.27 1.52
CA LEU A 185 -12.38 9.37 1.90
C LEU A 185 -12.64 9.36 3.41
N GLU A 186 -11.60 9.45 4.23
CA GLU A 186 -11.74 9.56 5.68
C GLU A 186 -12.38 10.88 6.08
N ALA A 187 -11.97 11.99 5.47
CA ALA A 187 -12.58 13.30 5.68
C ALA A 187 -14.07 13.31 5.28
N VAL A 188 -14.42 12.72 4.13
CA VAL A 188 -15.81 12.61 3.68
C VAL A 188 -16.64 11.74 4.64
N ARG A 189 -16.10 10.64 5.14
CA ARG A 189 -16.80 9.79 6.14
C ARG A 189 -17.04 10.53 7.45
N ALA A 190 -16.07 11.29 7.93
CA ALA A 190 -16.23 12.11 9.12
C ALA A 190 -17.30 13.19 8.94
N ALA A 191 -17.29 13.87 7.78
CA ALA A 191 -18.31 14.86 7.44
C ALA A 191 -19.72 14.24 7.35
N LEU A 192 -19.84 13.05 6.74
CA LEU A 192 -21.11 12.33 6.67
C LEU A 192 -21.65 12.00 8.06
N GLY A 193 -20.80 11.48 8.96
CA GLY A 193 -21.20 11.19 10.33
C GLY A 193 -21.66 12.44 11.11
N SER A 194 -21.03 13.59 10.87
CA SER A 194 -21.48 14.87 11.46
C SER A 194 -22.87 15.27 10.95
N VAL A 195 -23.11 15.17 9.64
CA VAL A 195 -24.39 15.51 9.03
C VAL A 195 -25.50 14.56 9.51
N GLU A 196 -25.20 13.28 9.68
CA GLU A 196 -26.15 12.31 10.24
C GLU A 196 -26.53 12.66 11.69
N ALA A 197 -25.56 13.03 12.52
CA ALA A 197 -25.81 13.48 13.88
C ALA A 197 -26.67 14.77 13.94
N GLU A 198 -26.36 15.75 13.08
CA GLU A 198 -27.15 16.98 12.97
C GLU A 198 -28.58 16.70 12.50
N ARG A 199 -28.75 15.80 11.53
CA ARG A 199 -30.08 15.36 11.07
C ARG A 199 -30.87 14.72 12.20
N ASP A 200 -30.27 13.83 12.97
CA ASP A 200 -30.94 13.12 14.05
C ASP A 200 -31.32 14.07 15.21
N GLU A 201 -30.48 15.07 15.50
CA GLU A 201 -30.82 16.15 16.44
C GLU A 201 -31.99 17.00 15.91
N ALA A 202 -31.97 17.37 14.62
CA ALA A 202 -33.05 18.13 14.01
C ALA A 202 -34.39 17.37 14.00
N ILE A 203 -34.36 16.04 13.80
CA ILE A 203 -35.56 15.19 13.90
C ILE A 203 -36.10 15.21 15.34
N ARG A 204 -35.24 15.01 16.34
CA ARG A 204 -35.64 15.05 17.76
C ARG A 204 -36.23 16.41 18.14
N ALA A 205 -35.62 17.50 17.70
CA ALA A 205 -36.14 18.85 17.93
C ALA A 205 -37.51 19.07 17.26
N ALA A 206 -37.70 18.57 16.04
CA ALA A 206 -38.98 18.66 15.34
C ALA A 206 -40.09 17.84 16.02
N GLU A 207 -39.77 16.67 16.55
CA GLU A 207 -40.71 15.84 17.32
C GLU A 207 -41.12 16.52 18.63
N ALA A 208 -40.16 17.08 19.37
CA ALA A 208 -40.44 17.86 20.58
C ALA A 208 -41.36 19.05 20.28
N ALA A 209 -41.06 19.83 19.24
CA ALA A 209 -41.88 20.97 18.83
C ALA A 209 -43.32 20.55 18.43
N ARG A 210 -43.48 19.38 17.79
CA ARG A 210 -44.82 18.82 17.48
C ARG A 210 -45.58 18.44 18.75
N ALA A 211 -44.91 17.80 19.71
CA ALA A 211 -45.52 17.43 20.99
C ALA A 211 -45.98 18.68 21.77
N ASP A 212 -45.15 19.72 21.83
CA ASP A 212 -45.48 20.99 22.48
C ASP A 212 -46.67 21.68 21.81
N ARG A 213 -46.68 21.75 20.48
CA ARG A 213 -47.82 22.29 19.73
C ARG A 213 -49.12 21.54 20.04
N ASP A 214 -49.07 20.21 20.11
CA ASP A 214 -50.23 19.39 20.37
C ASP A 214 -50.69 19.51 21.85
N ALA A 215 -49.78 19.75 22.79
CA ALA A 215 -50.10 20.11 24.17
C ALA A 215 -50.79 21.48 24.25
N LEU A 216 -50.21 22.51 23.63
CA LEU A 216 -50.79 23.87 23.57
C LEU A 216 -52.18 23.85 22.92
N ARG A 217 -52.39 23.04 21.88
CA ARG A 217 -53.70 22.89 21.24
C ARG A 217 -54.73 22.28 22.20
N ARG A 218 -54.34 21.30 23.01
CA ARG A 218 -55.22 20.70 24.03
C ARG A 218 -55.57 21.72 25.12
N ASP A 219 -54.58 22.47 25.60
CA ASP A 219 -54.81 23.49 26.63
C ASP A 219 -55.67 24.64 26.11
N LEU A 220 -55.46 25.05 24.86
CA LEU A 220 -56.30 26.05 24.20
C LEU A 220 -57.75 25.56 24.04
N ASN A 221 -57.96 24.30 23.69
CA ASN A 221 -59.31 23.72 23.63
C ASN A 221 -59.95 23.62 25.01
N ARG A 222 -59.18 23.28 26.05
CA ARG A 222 -59.67 23.23 27.44
C ARG A 222 -60.10 24.61 27.92
N THR A 223 -59.25 25.61 27.77
CA THR A 223 -59.55 27.00 28.15
C THR A 223 -60.74 27.56 27.39
N ARG A 224 -60.89 27.23 26.09
CA ARG A 224 -62.12 27.56 25.34
C ARG A 224 -63.36 26.93 25.96
N ALA A 225 -63.32 25.65 26.31
CA ALA A 225 -64.45 24.97 26.95
C ALA A 225 -64.79 25.59 28.31
N GLU A 226 -63.77 25.88 29.14
CA GLU A 226 -63.95 26.54 30.44
C GLU A 226 -64.57 27.94 30.31
N VAL A 227 -64.18 28.70 29.29
CA VAL A 227 -64.78 30.02 28.99
C VAL A 227 -66.24 29.85 28.56
N GLU A 228 -66.57 28.90 27.70
CA GLU A 228 -67.97 28.65 27.30
C GLU A 228 -68.83 28.20 28.49
N ASP A 229 -68.32 27.36 29.37
CA ASP A 229 -69.00 26.98 30.62
C ASP A 229 -69.23 28.20 31.54
N LEU A 230 -68.25 29.09 31.64
CA LEU A 230 -68.36 30.31 32.43
C LEU A 230 -69.44 31.24 31.85
N LYS A 231 -69.45 31.42 30.53
CA LYS A 231 -70.48 32.17 29.81
C LYS A 231 -71.87 31.61 30.10
N ALA A 232 -72.05 30.29 30.00
CA ALA A 232 -73.32 29.62 30.29
C ALA A 232 -73.80 29.87 31.74
N LYS A 233 -72.90 29.74 32.72
CA LYS A 233 -73.21 30.01 34.14
C LYS A 233 -73.66 31.46 34.38
N TYR A 234 -73.00 32.42 33.73
CA TYR A 234 -73.39 33.83 33.85
C TYR A 234 -74.71 34.14 33.13
N LEU A 235 -74.99 33.50 31.99
CA LEU A 235 -76.29 33.60 31.33
C LEU A 235 -77.42 33.07 32.21
N GLU A 236 -77.21 31.94 32.89
CA GLU A 236 -78.19 31.37 33.83
C GLU A 236 -78.44 32.30 35.03
N LYS A 237 -77.37 32.81 35.66
CA LYS A 237 -77.49 33.79 36.75
C LYS A 237 -78.19 35.07 36.31
N PHE A 238 -77.92 35.53 35.09
CA PHE A 238 -78.57 36.69 34.51
C PHE A 238 -80.06 36.45 34.28
N ALA A 239 -80.43 35.29 33.73
CA ALA A 239 -81.83 34.91 33.54
C ALA A 239 -82.59 34.84 34.89
N LEU A 240 -81.98 34.25 35.92
CA LEU A 240 -82.53 34.25 37.28
C LEU A 240 -82.71 35.66 37.84
N ALA A 241 -81.72 36.54 37.67
CA ALA A 241 -81.81 37.94 38.12
C ALA A 241 -82.93 38.72 37.41
N LEU A 242 -83.16 38.46 36.12
CA LEU A 242 -84.27 39.05 35.36
C LEU A 242 -85.63 38.51 35.84
N HIS A 243 -85.73 37.21 36.10
CA HIS A 243 -86.95 36.62 36.65
C HIS A 243 -87.29 37.20 38.04
N ASP A 244 -86.29 37.30 38.93
CA ASP A 244 -86.42 37.94 40.24
C ASP A 244 -86.87 39.40 40.14
N LEU A 245 -86.30 40.14 39.18
CA LEU A 245 -86.68 41.53 38.91
C LEU A 245 -88.15 41.62 38.46
N ASN A 246 -88.59 40.76 37.55
CA ASN A 246 -89.98 40.73 37.11
C ASN A 246 -90.93 40.38 38.25
N ARG A 247 -90.62 39.35 39.05
CA ARG A 247 -91.42 38.98 40.22
C ARG A 247 -91.50 40.12 41.25
N ALA A 248 -90.39 40.82 41.50
CA ALA A 248 -90.37 42.00 42.35
C ALA A 248 -91.26 43.12 41.80
N ARG A 249 -91.25 43.35 40.48
CA ARG A 249 -92.13 44.32 39.82
C ARG A 249 -93.61 43.95 39.92
N GLU A 250 -93.95 42.67 39.76
CA GLU A 250 -95.33 42.18 39.87
C GLU A 250 -95.88 42.29 41.30
N THR A 251 -95.08 41.85 42.28
CA THR A 251 -95.51 41.82 43.70
C THR A 251 -95.58 43.21 44.33
N LEU A 252 -94.74 44.14 43.89
CA LEU A 252 -94.64 45.50 44.45
C LEU A 252 -95.19 46.57 43.51
N TYR A 253 -95.96 46.16 42.49
CA TYR A 253 -96.59 47.07 41.52
C TYR A 253 -97.41 48.18 42.18
N ASN A 254 -97.94 47.93 43.39
CA ASN A 254 -98.77 48.86 44.16
C ASN A 254 -98.06 49.53 45.35
N ASP A 255 -96.75 49.29 45.57
CA ASP A 255 -95.97 49.92 46.66
C ASP A 255 -94.83 50.82 46.10
N PRO A 256 -95.11 52.12 45.86
CA PRO A 256 -94.13 53.04 45.29
C PRO A 256 -92.94 53.36 46.21
N GLY A 257 -92.96 52.93 47.49
CA GLY A 257 -91.86 53.14 48.43
C GLY A 257 -90.77 52.04 48.40
N SER A 258 -91.00 50.93 47.70
CA SER A 258 -90.09 49.79 47.75
C SER A 258 -88.87 49.94 46.82
N ALA A 259 -87.67 49.89 47.39
CA ALA A 259 -86.41 49.91 46.64
C ALA A 259 -86.01 48.56 46.02
N LEU A 260 -86.77 47.48 46.29
CA LEU A 260 -86.44 46.12 45.87
C LEU A 260 -86.32 45.99 44.33
N PRO A 261 -87.21 46.56 43.49
CA PRO A 261 -87.08 46.45 42.03
C PRO A 261 -85.82 47.18 41.52
N ALA A 262 -85.46 48.32 42.08
CA ALA A 262 -84.26 49.07 41.70
C ALA A 262 -82.98 48.29 42.05
N MET A 263 -82.94 47.67 43.23
CA MET A 263 -81.82 46.81 43.65
C MET A 263 -81.66 45.60 42.74
N LYS A 264 -82.77 44.90 42.41
CA LYS A 264 -82.75 43.74 41.50
C LYS A 264 -82.32 44.14 40.07
N ALA A 265 -82.70 45.33 39.61
CA ALA A 265 -82.27 45.86 38.31
C ALA A 265 -80.76 46.11 38.26
N SER A 266 -80.18 46.65 39.34
CA SER A 266 -78.73 46.83 39.44
C SER A 266 -77.96 45.50 39.38
N VAL A 267 -78.47 44.46 40.05
CA VAL A 267 -77.87 43.10 39.99
C VAL A 267 -77.94 42.51 38.59
N ALA A 268 -79.08 42.62 37.91
CA ALA A 268 -79.22 42.18 36.52
C ALA A 268 -78.27 42.95 35.58
N GLN A 269 -78.15 44.27 35.77
CA GLN A 269 -77.23 45.11 34.99
C GLN A 269 -75.76 44.70 35.20
N GLY A 270 -75.36 44.35 36.42
CA GLY A 270 -74.02 43.85 36.71
C GLY A 270 -73.69 42.56 35.95
N TYR A 271 -74.63 41.60 35.91
CA TYR A 271 -74.45 40.38 35.13
C TYR A 271 -74.44 40.64 33.62
N TYR A 272 -75.24 41.59 33.14
CA TYR A 272 -75.23 41.99 31.73
C TYR A 272 -73.87 42.55 31.28
N MET A 273 -73.24 43.40 32.10
CA MET A 273 -71.91 43.93 31.80
C MET A 273 -70.84 42.83 31.70
N ILE A 274 -70.85 41.87 32.64
CA ILE A 274 -69.93 40.74 32.60
C ILE A 274 -70.13 39.91 31.32
N LEU A 275 -71.38 39.71 30.90
CA LEU A 275 -71.70 39.01 29.65
C LEU A 275 -71.29 39.78 28.39
N GLU A 276 -71.39 41.12 28.39
CA GLU A 276 -70.86 41.94 27.29
C GLU A 276 -69.33 41.85 27.19
N ASP A 277 -68.61 41.93 28.31
CA ASP A 277 -67.15 41.78 28.34
C ASP A 277 -66.69 40.38 27.87
N MET A 278 -67.51 39.35 28.12
CA MET A 278 -67.28 37.99 27.61
C MET A 278 -67.74 37.80 26.14
N GLY A 279 -68.29 38.82 25.49
CA GLY A 279 -68.74 38.77 24.10
C GLY A 279 -70.08 38.07 23.87
N VAL A 280 -70.88 37.88 24.93
CA VAL A 280 -72.18 37.17 24.95
C VAL A 280 -73.37 38.14 25.08
N GLY A 281 -73.11 39.43 24.82
CA GLY A 281 -74.13 40.48 24.83
C GLY A 281 -75.35 40.21 23.92
N PRO A 282 -75.20 39.66 22.70
CA PRO A 282 -76.34 39.33 21.83
C PRO A 282 -77.31 38.32 22.45
N GLU A 283 -76.80 37.26 23.08
CA GLU A 283 -77.60 36.23 23.76
C GLU A 283 -78.26 36.80 25.02
N ALA A 284 -77.53 37.62 25.80
CA ALA A 284 -78.07 38.31 26.96
C ALA A 284 -79.22 39.26 26.55
N ARG A 285 -79.08 40.00 25.45
CA ARG A 285 -80.15 40.84 24.89
C ARG A 285 -81.37 40.03 24.46
N LYS A 286 -81.17 38.87 23.84
CA LYS A 286 -82.27 37.95 23.50
C LYS A 286 -83.01 37.46 24.75
N LEU A 287 -82.29 37.11 25.82
CA LEU A 287 -82.90 36.71 27.09
C LEU A 287 -83.74 37.84 27.71
N MET A 288 -83.20 39.07 27.77
CA MET A 288 -83.97 40.24 28.21
C MET A 288 -85.25 40.41 27.39
N ALA A 289 -85.15 40.34 26.06
CA ALA A 289 -86.29 40.49 25.16
C ALA A 289 -87.35 39.40 25.37
N SER A 290 -86.96 38.14 25.59
CA SER A 290 -87.89 37.04 25.84
C SER A 290 -88.67 37.18 27.15
N ILE A 291 -88.04 37.76 28.17
CA ILE A 291 -88.65 37.96 29.50
C ILE A 291 -89.56 39.21 29.50
N THR A 292 -89.30 40.21 28.65
CA THR A 292 -90.21 41.35 28.42
C THR A 292 -91.34 41.05 27.43
N GLY A 293 -91.14 40.13 26.48
CA GLY A 293 -92.12 39.75 25.46
C GLY A 293 -93.09 38.64 25.88
N GLY A 294 -92.75 37.86 26.92
CA GLY A 294 -93.63 36.88 27.56
C GLY A 294 -94.66 37.53 28.51
N GLY A 295 -95.30 38.61 28.07
CA GLY A 295 -96.42 39.21 28.77
C GLY A 295 -97.71 38.40 28.56
N PHE A 296 -98.46 38.23 29.65
CA PHE A 296 -99.91 38.06 29.61
C PHE A 296 -100.57 39.17 28.78
#